data_AF-A0AAN8G4W0-F1
#
_entry.id   AF-A0AAN8G4W0-F1
#
_cell.length_a   1.000
_cell.length_b   1.000
_cell.length_c   1.000
_cell.angle_alpha   90.00
_cell.angle_beta   90.00
_cell.angle_gamma   90.00
#
_symmetry.space_group_name_H-M   'P 1'
#
loop_
_entity.id
_entity.type
_entity.pdbx_description
1 polymer ?
#
loop_
_entity_poly.entity_id
_entity_poly.type
_entity_poly.pdbx_seq_one_letter_code
_entity_poly.pdbx_strand_id
1 'polypeptide(L)'
;MPESLCKDAFVLNAGHAGIFVWVGKECTLEERAKAMDIGTNFIKEHKLPTWTTVTRVLESAEPTSFMQWFDEWVDSKANKIFEPRLFQVSDKSGGVVVEEIANYTQENLDGDDVMVLDALNRIYVWVGEHATQNEKTNAVYTAEAGVFAYLD
;
A
#
# COMPACT_ATOMS: atom_id res chain seq x y z
N MET A 1 0.04 -15.64 -1.17
CA MET A 1 -0.84 -16.10 -2.26
C MET A 1 -0.02 -16.18 -3.56
N PRO A 2 -0.10 -17.26 -4.36
CA PRO A 2 0.74 -17.39 -5.57
C PRO A 2 0.44 -16.23 -6.54
N GLU A 3 1.49 -15.71 -7.18
CA GLU A 3 1.55 -14.49 -7.99
C GLU A 3 0.63 -14.45 -9.23
N SER A 4 -0.30 -15.40 -9.37
CA SER A 4 -1.10 -15.63 -10.59
C SER A 4 -2.60 -15.33 -10.45
N LEU A 5 -3.06 -14.75 -9.33
CA LEU A 5 -4.50 -14.55 -9.10
C LEU A 5 -5.00 -13.12 -9.42
N CYS A 6 -4.14 -12.22 -9.89
CA CYS A 6 -4.51 -10.85 -10.26
C CYS A 6 -5.57 -10.76 -11.37
N LYS A 7 -5.78 -11.85 -12.13
CA LYS A 7 -6.73 -11.93 -13.24
C LYS A 7 -8.13 -12.38 -12.83
N ASP A 8 -8.29 -12.86 -11.60
CA ASP A 8 -9.53 -13.48 -11.13
C ASP A 8 -10.22 -12.66 -10.03
N ALA A 9 -11.46 -13.05 -9.71
CA ALA A 9 -12.19 -12.56 -8.56
C ALA A 9 -12.70 -13.74 -7.72
N PHE A 10 -12.64 -13.60 -6.40
CA PHE A 10 -12.95 -14.68 -5.45
C PHE A 10 -14.02 -14.25 -4.46
N VAL A 11 -14.85 -15.20 -4.03
CA VAL A 11 -15.86 -14.99 -2.98
C VAL A 11 -15.47 -15.79 -1.75
N LEU A 12 -15.33 -15.12 -0.62
CA LEU A 12 -15.06 -15.71 0.69
C LEU A 12 -16.29 -15.57 1.57
N ASN A 13 -16.79 -16.69 2.09
CA ASN A 13 -17.77 -16.68 3.17
C ASN A 13 -17.05 -16.69 4.53
N ALA A 14 -17.10 -15.57 5.24
CA ALA A 14 -16.45 -15.36 6.53
C ALA A 14 -17.45 -15.47 7.71
N GLY A 15 -18.55 -16.19 7.51
CA GLY A 15 -19.57 -16.44 8.54
C GLY A 15 -20.15 -15.14 9.10
N HIS A 16 -19.94 -14.89 10.39
CA HIS A 16 -20.46 -13.70 11.07
C HIS A 16 -19.88 -12.38 10.55
N ALA A 17 -18.68 -12.39 9.96
CA ALA A 17 -18.07 -11.19 9.37
C ALA A 17 -18.65 -10.83 8.00
N GLY A 18 -19.51 -11.69 7.43
CA GLY A 18 -20.16 -11.48 6.14
C GLY A 18 -19.47 -12.20 4.98
N ILE A 19 -19.81 -11.78 3.77
CA ILE A 19 -19.22 -12.26 2.52
C ILE A 19 -18.22 -11.23 2.02
N PHE A 20 -17.02 -11.66 1.66
CA PHE A 20 -16.04 -10.82 0.98
C PHE A 20 -15.94 -11.19 -0.49
N VAL A 21 -15.81 -10.19 -1.37
CA VAL A 21 -15.52 -10.38 -2.79
C VAL A 21 -14.17 -9.76 -3.08
N TRP A 22 -13.13 -10.58 -3.21
CA TRP A 22 -11.79 -10.13 -3.59
C TRP A 22 -11.72 -9.96 -5.11
N VAL A 23 -11.16 -8.84 -5.56
CA VAL A 23 -11.07 -8.46 -6.97
C VAL A 23 -9.62 -8.23 -7.34
N GLY A 24 -9.11 -9.02 -8.27
CA GLY A 24 -7.79 -8.85 -8.85
C GLY A 24 -7.65 -7.58 -9.68
N LYS A 25 -6.43 -7.02 -9.69
CA LYS A 25 -6.07 -5.77 -10.41
C LYS A 25 -6.30 -5.91 -11.91
N GLU A 26 -6.02 -7.08 -12.49
CA GLU A 26 -6.16 -7.41 -13.91
C GLU A 26 -7.52 -8.03 -14.27
N CYS A 27 -8.42 -8.19 -13.30
CA CYS A 27 -9.72 -8.80 -13.50
C CYS A 27 -10.64 -7.92 -14.37
N THR A 28 -11.39 -8.53 -15.29
CA THR A 28 -12.25 -7.81 -16.23
C THR A 28 -13.48 -7.21 -15.53
N LEU A 29 -14.12 -6.21 -16.16
CA LEU A 29 -15.38 -5.64 -15.64
C LEU A 29 -16.49 -6.70 -15.53
N GLU A 30 -16.51 -7.68 -16.44
CA GLU A 30 -17.50 -8.76 -16.44
C GLU A 30 -17.28 -9.73 -15.28
N GLU A 31 -16.04 -10.13 -15.02
CA GLU A 31 -15.69 -11.00 -13.88
C GLU A 31 -15.98 -10.32 -12.54
N ARG A 32 -15.67 -9.02 -12.43
CA ARG A 32 -16.02 -8.21 -11.25
C ARG A 32 -17.51 -8.19 -10.98
N ALA A 33 -18.32 -7.97 -12.02
CA ALA A 33 -19.78 -7.96 -11.91
C ALA A 33 -20.30 -9.35 -11.50
N LYS A 34 -19.83 -10.41 -12.16
CA LYS A 34 -20.22 -11.79 -11.83
C LYS A 34 -19.83 -12.17 -10.40
N ALA A 35 -18.66 -11.80 -9.93
CA ALA A 35 -18.23 -12.11 -8.56
C ALA A 35 -19.10 -11.41 -7.50
N MET A 36 -19.51 -10.17 -7.76
CA MET A 36 -20.46 -9.44 -6.91
C MET A 36 -21.85 -10.08 -6.92
N ASP A 37 -22.32 -10.52 -8.09
CA ASP A 37 -23.59 -11.25 -8.22
C ASP A 37 -23.55 -12.58 -7.47
N ILE A 38 -22.45 -13.33 -7.59
CA ILE A 38 -22.23 -14.58 -6.86
C ILE A 38 -22.27 -14.31 -5.35
N GLY A 39 -21.53 -13.31 -4.84
CA GLY A 39 -21.53 -12.98 -3.42
C GLY A 39 -22.91 -12.59 -2.89
N THR A 40 -23.69 -11.86 -3.68
CA THR A 40 -25.05 -11.44 -3.32
C THR A 40 -26.05 -12.59 -3.39
N ASN A 41 -25.95 -13.46 -4.40
CA ASN A 41 -26.83 -14.60 -4.56
C ASN A 41 -26.54 -15.70 -3.52
N PHE A 42 -25.28 -15.85 -3.12
CA PHE A 42 -24.88 -16.77 -2.06
C PHE A 42 -25.67 -16.56 -0.76
N ILE A 43 -25.92 -15.30 -0.38
CA ILE A 43 -26.74 -14.95 0.80
C ILE A 43 -28.16 -15.54 0.67
N LYS A 44 -28.76 -15.41 -0.52
CA LYS A 44 -30.13 -15.88 -0.79
C LYS A 44 -30.19 -17.40 -0.83
N GLU A 45 -29.29 -18.03 -1.57
CA GLU A 45 -29.26 -19.48 -1.77
C GLU A 45 -29.01 -20.23 -0.45
N HIS A 46 -28.12 -19.71 0.38
CA HIS A 46 -27.76 -20.33 1.66
C HIS A 46 -28.60 -19.81 2.84
N LYS A 47 -29.61 -18.98 2.59
CA LYS A 47 -30.52 -18.42 3.60
C LYS A 47 -29.78 -17.75 4.77
N LEU A 48 -28.71 -17.02 4.45
CA LEU A 48 -27.95 -16.27 5.45
C LEU A 48 -28.80 -15.11 5.99
N PRO A 49 -28.49 -14.61 7.20
CA PRO A 49 -29.23 -13.49 7.78
C PRO A 49 -29.30 -12.27 6.85
N THR A 50 -30.41 -11.54 6.92
CA THR A 50 -30.63 -10.35 6.06
C THR A 50 -29.66 -9.21 6.33
N TRP A 51 -28.97 -9.22 7.47
CA TRP A 51 -27.92 -8.26 7.81
C TRP A 51 -26.51 -8.72 7.36
N THR A 52 -26.39 -9.88 6.71
CA THR A 52 -25.12 -10.33 6.13
C THR A 52 -24.70 -9.38 5.00
N THR A 53 -23.54 -8.75 5.15
CA THR A 53 -23.00 -7.80 4.17
C THR A 53 -22.14 -8.48 3.11
N VAL A 54 -22.13 -7.93 1.90
CA VAL A 54 -21.15 -8.27 0.86
C VAL A 54 -20.15 -7.12 0.75
N THR A 55 -18.89 -7.38 1.11
CA THR A 55 -17.82 -6.39 1.14
C THR A 55 -16.83 -6.63 0.01
N ARG A 56 -16.66 -5.65 -0.88
CA ARG A 56 -15.65 -5.72 -1.94
C ARG A 56 -14.26 -5.44 -1.36
N VAL A 57 -13.29 -6.29 -1.72
CA VAL A 57 -11.87 -6.18 -1.37
C VAL A 57 -11.07 -6.07 -2.66
N LEU A 58 -10.23 -5.06 -2.79
CA LEU A 58 -9.37 -4.90 -3.96
C LEU A 58 -7.98 -5.48 -3.66
N GLU A 59 -7.37 -6.11 -4.66
CA GLU A 59 -5.97 -6.52 -4.61
C GLU A 59 -5.07 -5.36 -4.14
N SER A 60 -4.12 -5.67 -3.26
CA SER A 60 -3.21 -4.72 -2.59
C SER A 60 -3.87 -3.76 -1.60
N ALA A 61 -5.20 -3.75 -1.47
CA ALA A 61 -5.95 -2.94 -0.51
C ALA A 61 -6.78 -3.81 0.46
N GLU A 62 -6.24 -4.99 0.83
CA GLU A 62 -6.95 -5.93 1.68
C GLU A 62 -7.01 -5.47 3.15
N PRO A 63 -8.20 -5.32 3.74
CA PRO A 63 -8.34 -4.95 5.14
C PRO A 63 -7.98 -6.11 6.07
N THR A 64 -7.57 -5.82 7.30
CA THR A 64 -7.29 -6.83 8.33
C THR A 64 -8.47 -7.77 8.56
N SER A 65 -9.70 -7.25 8.46
CA SER A 65 -10.93 -8.04 8.59
C SER A 65 -11.08 -9.15 7.54
N PHE A 66 -10.42 -9.01 6.38
CA PHE A 66 -10.32 -10.01 5.33
C PHE A 66 -9.07 -10.89 5.50
N MET A 67 -7.91 -10.28 5.74
CA MET A 67 -6.63 -11.01 5.81
C MET A 67 -6.56 -12.01 6.97
N GLN A 68 -7.27 -11.76 8.08
CA GLN A 68 -7.29 -12.65 9.26
C GLN A 68 -7.76 -14.09 8.96
N TRP A 69 -8.40 -14.31 7.81
CA TRP A 69 -8.91 -15.62 7.40
C TRP A 69 -7.87 -16.48 6.66
N PHE A 70 -6.64 -15.97 6.48
CA PHE A 70 -5.57 -16.63 5.75
C PHE A 70 -4.27 -16.56 6.55
N ASP A 71 -3.83 -17.68 7.11
CA ASP A 71 -2.60 -17.76 7.92
C ASP A 71 -1.35 -17.30 7.12
N GLU A 72 -1.21 -17.74 5.87
CA GLU A 72 -0.08 -17.41 5.00
C GLU A 72 -0.11 -15.98 4.42
N TRP A 73 -1.23 -15.26 4.58
CA TRP A 73 -1.39 -13.92 4.00
C TRP A 73 -0.62 -12.86 4.80
N VAL A 74 -0.67 -12.98 6.12
CA VAL A 74 0.07 -12.13 7.06
C VAL A 74 1.58 -12.27 6.82
N ASP A 75 2.04 -13.51 6.63
CA ASP A 75 3.44 -13.81 6.33
C ASP A 75 3.86 -13.33 4.94
N SER A 76 2.99 -13.35 3.92
CA SER A 76 3.34 -12.87 2.57
C SER A 76 3.49 -11.34 2.46
N LYS A 77 2.77 -10.56 3.28
CA LYS A 77 3.02 -9.10 3.41
C LYS A 77 4.22 -8.80 4.30
N ALA A 78 4.56 -9.68 5.24
CA ALA A 78 5.82 -9.61 5.98
C ALA A 78 7.05 -10.07 5.15
N ASN A 79 6.84 -10.95 4.17
CA ASN A 79 7.90 -11.56 3.34
C ASN A 79 8.23 -10.77 2.06
N LYS A 80 7.51 -9.69 1.74
CA LYS A 80 8.15 -8.57 1.03
C LYS A 80 8.67 -7.65 2.12
N ILE A 81 9.91 -7.87 2.55
CA ILE A 81 10.64 -6.88 3.35
C ILE A 81 10.80 -5.68 2.43
N PHE A 82 9.83 -4.78 2.48
CA PHE A 82 10.01 -3.45 1.93
C PHE A 82 11.12 -2.82 2.77
N GLU A 83 12.29 -2.66 2.16
CA GLU A 83 13.37 -1.92 2.77
C GLU A 83 13.08 -0.43 2.60
N PRO A 84 12.80 0.31 3.69
CA PRO A 84 12.57 1.73 3.57
C PRO A 84 13.83 2.42 3.07
N ARG A 85 13.62 3.46 2.25
CA ARG A 85 14.72 4.19 1.59
C ARG A 85 14.75 5.60 2.14
N LEU A 86 15.91 6.02 2.63
CA LEU A 86 16.14 7.36 3.11
C LEU A 86 16.86 8.17 2.04
N PHE A 87 16.34 9.35 1.74
CA PHE A 87 16.95 10.30 0.82
C PHE A 87 17.29 11.60 1.54
N GLN A 88 18.44 12.18 1.22
CA GLN A 88 18.85 13.52 1.63
C GLN A 88 18.62 14.47 0.46
N VAL A 89 17.97 15.61 0.73
CA VAL A 89 17.75 16.70 -0.22
C VAL A 89 18.56 17.90 0.27
N SER A 90 19.65 18.22 -0.42
CA SER A 90 20.60 19.25 -0.02
C SER A 90 20.93 20.20 -1.18
N ASP A 91 21.08 21.49 -0.91
CA ASP A 91 21.52 22.49 -1.90
C ASP A 91 22.95 23.04 -1.69
N LYS A 92 23.68 22.48 -0.72
CA LYS A 92 25.03 22.90 -0.29
C LYS A 92 26.08 22.96 -1.42
N SER A 93 25.86 22.24 -2.52
CA SER A 93 26.74 22.22 -3.68
C SER A 93 26.51 23.39 -4.67
N GLY A 94 25.56 24.28 -4.40
CA GLY A 94 25.15 25.38 -5.30
C GLY A 94 23.97 25.04 -6.21
N GLY A 95 23.45 23.81 -6.11
CA GLY A 95 22.21 23.33 -6.73
C GLY A 95 21.65 22.17 -5.90
N VAL A 96 20.36 21.87 -6.07
CA VAL A 96 19.71 20.80 -5.30
C VAL A 96 20.17 19.43 -5.79
N VAL A 97 20.62 18.62 -4.84
CA VAL A 97 21.04 17.24 -5.03
C VAL A 97 20.18 16.35 -4.13
N VAL A 98 19.76 15.21 -4.66
CA VAL A 98 19.04 14.17 -3.92
C VAL A 98 19.87 12.90 -3.91
N GLU A 99 20.28 12.45 -2.72
CA GLU A 99 21.11 11.26 -2.54
C GLU A 99 20.42 10.22 -1.65
N GLU A 100 20.54 8.94 -1.99
CA GLU A 100 20.05 7.84 -1.16
C GLU A 100 21.09 7.45 -0.11
N ILE A 101 20.67 7.36 1.15
CA ILE A 101 21.51 6.93 2.27
C ILE A 101 21.18 5.47 2.59
N ALA A 102 22.08 4.57 2.23
CA ALA A 102 22.00 3.16 2.61
C ALA A 102 22.40 2.94 4.08
N ASN A 103 21.83 1.92 4.73
CA ASN A 103 22.12 1.53 6.12
C ASN A 103 22.01 2.71 7.11
N TYR A 104 21.02 3.58 6.91
CA TYR A 104 20.85 4.80 7.67
C TYR A 104 20.58 4.53 9.16
N THR A 105 21.01 5.48 9.99
CA THR A 105 20.76 5.55 11.42
C THR A 105 20.17 6.92 11.76
N GLN A 106 19.84 7.15 13.04
CA GLN A 106 19.36 8.47 13.48
C GLN A 106 20.42 9.58 13.30
N GLU A 107 21.70 9.23 13.28
CA GLU A 107 22.80 10.19 13.06
C GLU A 107 22.81 10.77 11.64
N ASN A 108 22.10 10.15 10.70
CA ASN A 108 21.97 10.64 9.33
C ASN A 108 20.87 11.71 9.17
N LEU A 109 20.17 12.09 10.23
CA LEU A 109 19.23 13.23 10.21
C LEU A 109 20.03 14.54 10.34
N ASP A 110 20.41 15.12 9.19
CA ASP A 110 21.26 16.30 9.13
C ASP A 110 20.48 17.60 9.38
N GLY A 111 20.80 18.32 10.46
CA GLY A 111 20.18 19.60 10.83
C GLY A 111 20.15 20.66 9.74
N ASP A 112 21.04 20.57 8.75
CA ASP A 112 21.16 21.54 7.67
C ASP A 112 20.31 21.21 6.43
N ASP A 113 19.73 20.01 6.33
CA ASP A 113 19.07 19.51 5.10
C ASP A 113 17.65 18.95 5.36
N VAL A 114 16.97 18.49 4.30
CA VAL A 114 15.69 17.77 4.41
C VAL A 114 15.89 16.29 4.11
N MET A 115 15.34 15.43 4.98
CA MET A 115 15.40 13.97 4.82
C MET A 115 14.01 13.43 4.44
N VAL A 116 13.95 12.58 3.42
CA VAL A 116 12.71 11.93 2.94
C VAL A 116 12.84 10.42 3.15
N LEU A 117 12.03 9.86 4.03
CA LEU A 117 11.95 8.41 4.26
C LEU A 117 10.72 7.84 3.56
N ASP A 118 10.97 7.07 2.52
CA ASP A 118 9.95 6.29 1.83
C ASP A 118 9.72 4.98 2.60
N ALA A 119 8.56 4.88 3.26
CA ALA A 119 8.10 3.72 4.02
C ALA A 119 6.92 3.01 3.31
N LEU A 120 6.91 3.01 1.97
CA LEU A 120 5.91 2.40 1.08
C LEU A 120 4.54 3.08 1.12
N ASN A 121 3.80 2.90 2.22
CA ASN A 121 2.45 3.41 2.37
C ASN A 121 2.39 4.76 3.09
N ARG A 122 3.53 5.22 3.60
CA ARG A 122 3.73 6.52 4.22
C ARG A 122 5.08 7.05 3.82
N ILE A 123 5.15 8.35 3.59
CA ILE A 123 6.40 9.06 3.42
C ILE A 123 6.55 9.99 4.61
N TYR A 124 7.71 9.93 5.25
CA TYR A 124 8.06 10.83 6.35
C TYR A 124 9.06 11.85 5.82
N VAL A 125 8.76 13.13 6.04
CA VAL A 125 9.68 14.23 5.72
C VAL A 125 10.16 14.81 7.03
N TRP A 126 11.46 14.68 7.30
CA TRP A 126 12.11 15.33 8.42
C TRP A 126 12.81 16.59 7.89
N VAL A 127 12.54 17.72 8.53
CA VAL A 127 13.04 19.03 8.11
C VAL A 127 14.07 19.50 9.12
N GLY A 128 15.33 19.63 8.68
CA GLY A 128 16.40 20.16 9.49
C GLY A 128 16.11 21.58 9.98
N GLU A 129 16.64 21.92 11.15
CA GLU A 129 16.49 23.25 11.77
C GLU A 129 17.00 24.36 10.84
N HIS A 130 18.04 24.09 10.06
CA HIS A 130 18.71 25.03 9.18
C HIS A 130 18.41 24.78 7.69
N ALA A 131 17.54 23.83 7.38
CA ALA A 131 17.15 23.50 6.01
C ALA A 131 16.57 24.70 5.25
N THR A 132 17.01 24.87 4.01
CA THR A 132 16.64 25.99 3.15
C THR A 132 15.21 25.83 2.60
N GLN A 133 14.62 26.92 2.11
CA GLN A 133 13.31 26.85 1.45
C GLN A 133 13.37 26.07 0.14
N ASN A 134 14.53 26.08 -0.52
CA ASN A 134 14.75 25.38 -1.77
C ASN A 134 14.75 23.86 -1.56
N GLU A 135 15.42 23.37 -0.51
CA GLU A 135 15.40 21.96 -0.10
C GLU A 135 14.00 21.49 0.29
N LYS A 136 13.27 22.29 1.08
CA LYS A 136 11.88 21.99 1.48
C LYS A 136 10.96 21.82 0.28
N THR A 137 11.11 22.67 -0.73
CA THR A 137 10.32 22.60 -1.95
C THR A 137 10.65 21.36 -2.75
N ASN A 138 11.93 21.02 -2.86
CA ASN A 138 12.38 19.84 -3.63
C ASN A 138 12.06 18.52 -2.95
N ALA A 139 12.06 18.49 -1.61
CA ALA A 139 11.65 17.31 -0.86
C ALA A 139 10.20 16.89 -1.12
N VAL A 140 9.31 17.84 -1.44
CA VAL A 140 7.93 17.53 -1.87
C VAL A 140 7.94 16.76 -3.18
N TYR A 141 8.72 17.21 -4.17
CA TYR A 141 8.85 16.50 -5.45
C TYR A 141 9.47 15.11 -5.29
N THR A 142 10.48 14.97 -4.43
CA THR A 142 11.09 13.68 -4.09
C THR A 142 10.06 12.74 -3.46
N ALA A 143 9.25 13.23 -2.51
CA ALA A 143 8.19 12.46 -1.88
C ALA A 143 7.11 12.03 -2.90
N GLU A 144 6.67 12.94 -3.77
CA GLU A 144 5.68 12.63 -4.82
C GLU A 144 6.21 11.57 -5.80
N ALA A 145 7.48 11.67 -6.22
CA ALA A 145 8.10 10.69 -7.11
C ALA A 145 8.17 9.28 -6.48
N GLY A 146 8.42 9.19 -5.17
CA GLY A 146 8.36 7.93 -4.42
C GLY A 146 6.98 7.28 -4.52
N VAL A 147 5.89 8.05 -4.39
CA VAL A 147 4.52 7.55 -4.55
C VAL A 147 4.26 7.02 -5.96
N PHE A 148 4.73 7.72 -7.00
CA PHE A 148 4.50 7.32 -8.39
C PHE A 148 5.31 6.08 -8.81
N ALA A 149 6.49 5.85 -8.24
CA ALA A 149 7.34 4.69 -8.55
C ALA A 149 6.69 3.33 -8.22
N TYR A 150 5.60 3.31 -7.45
CA TYR A 150 4.85 2.09 -7.10
C TYR A 150 3.49 1.98 -7.83
N LEU A 151 3.17 2.89 -8.75
CA LEU A 151 1.87 2.91 -9.47
C LEU A 151 1.93 2.39 -10.91
N ASP A 152 3.12 2.10 -11.45
CA ASP A 152 3.33 1.40 -12.73
C ASP A 152 3.29 -0.13 -12.57
#